data_AF-A0A7S2G7A1-F1
#
_entry.id   AF-A0A7S2G7A1-F1
#
_cell.length_a   1.000
_cell.length_b   1.000
_cell.length_c   1.000
_cell.angle_alpha   90.00
_cell.angle_beta   90.00
_cell.angle_gamma   90.00
#
_symmetry.space_group_name_H-M   'P 1'
#
loop_
_entity.id
_entity.type
_entity.pdbx_description
1 polymer ?
#
loop_
_entity_poly.entity_id
_entity_poly.type
_entity_poly.pdbx_seq_one_letter_code
_entity_poly.pdbx_strand_id
1 'polypeptide(L)'
;LGCTAYVPPVARFSLSVTAIVLPLVVSLFVHGANTLIWHHGAFWSRLHVLINTVGLWLLAVYITIVETVLTPLQCELHPNGRHTVRQYPSIHCHEQGEFVSMVC
;
A
#
# COMPACT_ATOMS: atom_id res chain seq x y z
N LEU A 1 -14.50 22.00 10.99
CA LEU A 1 -13.62 22.01 9.79
C LEU A 1 -13.59 20.59 9.23
N GLY A 2 -14.59 20.24 8.41
CA GLY A 2 -14.81 18.84 8.07
C GLY A 2 -15.63 18.72 6.79
N CYS A 3 -14.99 19.03 5.66
CA CYS A 3 -15.44 18.53 4.38
C CYS A 3 -14.37 17.55 3.93
N THR A 4 -14.54 16.26 4.23
CA THR A 4 -13.85 15.24 3.44
C THR A 4 -14.38 15.42 2.03
N ALA A 5 -13.55 15.96 1.13
CA ALA A 5 -13.94 16.10 -0.28
C ALA A 5 -14.55 14.76 -0.73
N TYR A 6 -15.76 14.81 -1.29
CA TYR A 6 -16.40 13.63 -1.85
C TYR A 6 -15.57 13.22 -3.06
N VAL A 7 -14.62 12.33 -2.82
CA VAL A 7 -13.82 11.71 -3.88
C VAL A 7 -14.60 10.47 -4.31
N PRO A 8 -15.04 10.38 -5.58
CA PRO A 8 -15.77 9.22 -6.03
C PRO A 8 -14.91 7.95 -5.88
N PRO A 9 -15.51 6.78 -5.60
CA PRO A 9 -14.77 5.53 -5.36
C PRO A 9 -13.79 5.23 -6.49
N VAL A 10 -14.22 5.46 -7.73
CA VAL A 10 -13.39 5.30 -8.94
C VAL A 10 -12.12 6.13 -8.86
N ALA A 11 -12.19 7.40 -8.44
CA ALA A 11 -11.00 8.25 -8.35
C ALA A 11 -10.04 7.77 -7.25
N ARG A 12 -10.53 7.24 -6.12
CA ARG A 12 -9.66 6.64 -5.10
C ARG A 12 -8.93 5.40 -5.64
N PHE A 13 -9.67 4.50 -6.29
CA PHE A 13 -9.07 3.31 -6.90
C PHE A 13 -8.09 3.66 -8.00
N SER A 14 -8.44 4.58 -8.90
CA SER A 14 -7.54 5.04 -9.96
C SER A 14 -6.26 5.64 -9.38
N LEU A 15 -6.35 6.45 -8.33
CA LEU A 15 -5.17 7.09 -7.74
C LEU A 15 -4.24 6.07 -7.08
N SER A 16 -4.77 5.08 -6.36
CA SER A 16 -3.98 3.97 -5.81
C SER A 16 -3.32 3.14 -6.91
N VAL A 17 -4.05 2.81 -7.98
CA VAL A 17 -3.51 2.05 -9.11
C VAL A 17 -2.41 2.84 -9.83
N THR A 18 -2.64 4.12 -10.13
CA THR A 18 -1.64 4.98 -10.78
C THR A 18 -0.40 5.17 -9.91
N ALA A 19 -0.55 5.32 -8.59
CA ALA A 19 0.56 5.48 -7.66
C ALA A 19 1.51 4.27 -7.63
N ILE A 20 1.01 3.07 -7.95
CA ILE A 20 1.83 1.85 -7.99
C ILE A 20 2.35 1.58 -9.40
N VAL A 21 1.48 1.65 -10.42
CA VAL A 21 1.79 1.25 -11.79
C VAL A 21 2.79 2.21 -12.45
N LEU A 22 2.62 3.51 -12.27
CA LEU A 22 3.47 4.52 -12.90
C LEU A 22 4.96 4.38 -12.50
N PRO A 23 5.32 4.34 -11.21
CA PRO A 23 6.72 4.18 -10.83
C PRO A 23 7.29 2.79 -11.16
N LEU A 24 6.47 1.73 -11.23
CA LEU A 24 6.90 0.42 -11.73
C LEU A 24 7.32 0.50 -13.21
N VAL A 25 6.51 1.12 -14.05
CA VAL A 25 6.82 1.32 -15.48
C VAL A 25 8.09 2.15 -15.63
N VAL A 26 8.22 3.26 -14.90
CA VAL A 26 9.42 4.11 -14.94
C VAL A 26 10.66 3.32 -14.50
N SER A 27 10.57 2.54 -13.42
CA SER A 27 11.68 1.71 -12.93
C SER A 27 12.13 0.69 -13.98
N LEU A 28 11.20 0.04 -14.67
CA LEU A 28 11.52 -0.92 -15.74
C LEU A 28 12.15 -0.25 -16.96
N PHE A 29 11.63 0.91 -17.36
CA PHE A 29 12.18 1.70 -18.47
C PHE A 29 13.59 2.19 -18.17
N VAL A 30 13.82 2.76 -16.98
CA VAL A 30 15.15 3.23 -16.57
C VAL A 30 16.12 2.06 -16.48
N HIS A 31 15.70 0.95 -15.88
CA HIS A 31 16.56 -0.23 -15.78
C HIS A 31 16.91 -0.77 -17.17
N GLY A 32 15.91 -0.97 -18.03
CA GLY A 32 16.10 -1.46 -19.40
C GLY A 32 16.96 -0.54 -20.26
N ALA A 33 16.73 0.78 -20.21
CA ALA A 33 17.55 1.76 -20.92
C ALA A 33 19.00 1.74 -20.43
N ASN A 34 19.21 1.65 -19.10
CA ASN A 34 20.54 1.56 -18.51
C ASN A 34 21.27 0.27 -18.92
N THR A 35 20.60 -0.90 -18.91
CA THR A 35 21.23 -2.16 -19.38
C THR A 35 21.51 -2.15 -20.88
N LEU A 36 20.65 -1.53 -21.68
CA LEU A 36 20.86 -1.46 -23.14
C LEU A 36 22.03 -0.54 -23.50
N ILE A 37 22.10 0.65 -22.89
CA ILE A 37 23.08 1.70 -23.22
C ILE A 37 24.46 1.40 -22.60
N TRP A 38 24.51 1.04 -21.31
CA TRP A 38 25.80 0.88 -20.60
C TRP A 38 26.37 -0.54 -20.64
N HIS A 39 25.55 -1.55 -20.92
CA HIS A 39 25.97 -2.96 -20.81
C HIS A 39 25.83 -3.76 -22.09
N HIS A 40 25.62 -3.11 -23.25
CA HIS A 40 25.58 -3.75 -24.57
C HIS A 40 24.69 -5.02 -24.61
N GLY A 41 23.59 -5.04 -23.84
CA GLY A 41 22.65 -6.16 -23.82
C GLY A 41 23.06 -7.38 -22.97
N ALA A 42 24.04 -7.26 -22.06
CA ALA A 42 24.41 -8.33 -21.12
C ALA A 42 23.34 -8.57 -20.02
N PHE A 43 22.15 -9.02 -20.43
CA PHE A 43 20.96 -9.16 -19.58
C PHE A 43 21.15 -10.20 -18.47
N TRP A 44 21.83 -11.31 -18.78
CA TRP A 44 22.05 -12.42 -17.88
C TRP A 44 22.88 -12.05 -16.64
N SER A 45 23.86 -11.15 -16.78
CA SER A 45 24.70 -10.72 -15.66
C SER A 45 23.94 -9.82 -14.67
N ARG A 46 22.89 -9.12 -15.12
CA ARG A 46 22.13 -8.15 -14.32
C ARG A 46 20.73 -8.63 -13.93
N LEU A 47 20.39 -9.88 -14.24
CA LEU A 47 19.10 -10.48 -13.92
C LEU A 47 18.81 -10.44 -12.41
N HIS A 48 19.82 -10.55 -11.55
CA HIS A 48 19.68 -10.37 -10.10
C HIS A 48 19.19 -8.97 -9.70
N VAL A 49 19.62 -7.93 -10.40
CA VAL A 49 19.18 -6.55 -10.11
C VAL A 49 17.72 -6.36 -10.54
N LEU A 50 17.34 -6.93 -11.68
CA LEU A 50 15.95 -7.00 -12.11
C LEU A 50 15.07 -7.72 -11.08
N ILE A 51 15.49 -8.90 -10.61
CA ILE A 51 14.78 -9.65 -9.56
C ILE A 51 14.61 -8.80 -8.29
N ASN A 52 15.66 -8.09 -7.85
CA ASN A 52 15.58 -7.23 -6.67
C ASN A 52 14.57 -6.09 -6.88
N THR A 53 14.57 -5.43 -8.04
CA THR A 53 13.59 -4.37 -8.34
C THR A 53 12.17 -4.90 -8.37
N VAL A 54 11.94 -6.06 -9.01
CA VAL A 54 10.62 -6.71 -9.06
C VAL A 54 10.17 -7.15 -7.67
N GLY A 55 11.09 -7.69 -6.86
CA GLY A 55 10.82 -8.09 -5.47
C GLY A 55 10.40 -6.90 -4.61
N LEU A 56 11.07 -5.75 -4.75
CA LEU A 56 10.69 -4.52 -4.05
C LEU A 56 9.27 -4.06 -4.45
N TRP A 57 8.93 -4.14 -5.74
CA TRP A 57 7.60 -3.81 -6.24
C TRP A 57 6.52 -4.75 -5.70
N LEU A 58 6.77 -6.06 -5.70
CA LEU A 58 5.86 -7.05 -5.12
C LEU A 58 5.64 -6.78 -3.63
N LEU A 59 6.71 -6.44 -2.89
CA LEU A 59 6.61 -6.08 -1.48
C LEU A 59 5.77 -4.81 -1.27
N ALA A 60 5.95 -3.77 -2.09
CA ALA A 60 5.15 -2.54 -2.00
C ALA A 60 3.66 -2.79 -2.27
N VAL A 61 3.33 -3.61 -3.28
CA VAL A 61 1.95 -4.03 -3.56
C VAL A 61 1.37 -4.81 -2.38
N TYR A 62 2.14 -5.75 -1.84
CA TYR A 62 1.72 -6.53 -0.66
C TYR A 62 1.42 -5.63 0.54
N ILE A 63 2.30 -4.69 0.88
CA ILE A 63 2.09 -3.74 1.97
C ILE A 63 0.81 -2.93 1.73
N THR A 64 0.59 -2.46 0.50
CA THR A 64 -0.62 -1.69 0.17
C THR A 64 -1.89 -2.53 0.38
N ILE A 65 -1.89 -3.80 -0.05
CA ILE A 65 -3.02 -4.71 0.16
C ILE A 65 -3.26 -4.88 1.66
N VAL A 66 -2.21 -5.17 2.43
CA VAL A 66 -2.29 -5.33 3.88
C VAL A 66 -2.86 -4.08 4.54
N GLU A 67 -2.38 -2.89 4.19
CA GLU A 67 -2.91 -1.63 4.71
C GLU A 67 -4.39 -1.43 4.35
N THR A 68 -4.82 -1.75 3.13
CA THR A 68 -6.23 -1.62 2.75
C THR A 68 -7.13 -2.58 3.54
N VAL A 69 -6.65 -3.78 3.88
CA VAL A 69 -7.37 -4.76 4.70
C VAL A 69 -7.37 -4.36 6.18
N LEU A 70 -6.30 -3.74 6.66
CA LEU A 70 -6.17 -3.26 8.05
C LEU A 70 -6.91 -1.94 8.30
N THR A 71 -7.06 -1.08 7.29
CA THR A 71 -7.76 0.21 7.39
C THR A 71 -9.14 0.12 8.08
N PRO A 72 -10.06 -0.81 7.72
CA PRO A 72 -11.34 -0.93 8.42
C PRO A 72 -11.24 -1.39 9.87
N LEU A 73 -10.13 -2.02 10.25
CA LEU A 73 -9.84 -2.52 11.59
C LEU A 73 -9.21 -1.46 12.49
N GLN A 74 -8.83 -0.30 11.93
CA GLN A 74 -8.32 0.82 12.71
C GLN A 74 -9.41 1.40 13.60
N CYS A 75 -9.01 1.78 14.81
CA CYS A 75 -9.89 2.39 15.80
C CYS A 75 -10.01 3.89 15.52
N GLU A 76 -11.24 4.39 15.40
CA GLU A 76 -11.54 5.82 15.23
C GLU A 76 -12.20 6.35 16.51
N LEU A 77 -11.83 7.57 16.91
CA LEU A 77 -12.42 8.23 18.07
C LEU A 77 -13.80 8.78 17.68
N HIS A 78 -14.86 8.26 18.28
CA HIS A 78 -16.20 8.80 18.10
C HIS A 78 -16.42 10.06 18.95
N PRO A 79 -17.33 10.96 18.54
CA PRO A 79 -17.65 12.19 19.27
C PRO A 79 -18.24 11.94 20.68
N ASN A 80 -18.57 10.71 21.02
CA ASN A 80 -18.99 10.27 22.36
C ASN A 80 -17.79 9.95 23.29
N GLY A 81 -16.54 10.17 22.85
CA GLY A 81 -15.33 9.91 23.62
C GLY A 81 -14.93 8.43 23.69
N ARG A 82 -15.54 7.56 22.89
CA ARG A 82 -15.20 6.12 22.83
C ARG A 82 -14.49 5.80 21.52
N HIS A 83 -13.52 4.89 21.56
CA HIS A 83 -12.89 4.35 20.36
C HIS A 83 -13.70 3.15 19.84
N THR A 84 -13.98 3.11 18.55
CA THR A 84 -14.61 1.93 17.91
C THR A 84 -13.94 1.60 16.59
N VAL A 85 -14.09 0.34 16.17
CA VAL A 85 -13.62 -0.12 14.87
C VAL A 85 -14.40 0.58 13.75
N ARG A 86 -13.71 1.09 12.74
CA ARG A 86 -14.30 1.91 11.67
C ARG A 86 -15.43 1.22 10.91
N GLN A 87 -15.31 -0.08 10.65
CA GLN A 87 -16.33 -0.87 9.95
C GLN A 87 -17.40 -1.45 10.90
N TYR A 88 -17.12 -1.58 12.20
CA TYR A 88 -18.00 -2.21 13.19
C TYR A 88 -18.13 -1.32 14.44
N PRO A 89 -19.05 -0.34 14.44
CA PRO A 89 -19.21 0.60 15.54
C PRO A 89 -19.75 -0.05 16.84
N SER A 90 -20.20 -1.30 16.76
CA SER A 90 -20.60 -2.12 17.92
C SER A 90 -19.41 -2.67 18.71
N ILE A 91 -18.21 -2.68 18.13
CA ILE A 91 -16.99 -3.19 18.77
C ILE A 91 -16.20 -1.99 19.29
N HIS A 92 -16.15 -1.83 20.62
CA HIS A 92 -15.35 -0.80 21.29
C HIS A 92 -13.87 -1.22 21.34
N CYS A 93 -12.98 -0.35 20.88
CA CYS A 93 -11.55 -0.50 21.14
C CYS A 93 -11.28 -0.02 22.57
N HIS A 94 -10.95 -0.94 23.47
CA HIS A 94 -10.67 -0.59 24.87
C HIS A 94 -9.31 0.12 24.98
N GLU A 95 -9.24 1.18 25.78
CA GLU A 95 -7.99 1.90 26.03
C GLU A 95 -7.10 1.14 27.03
N GLN A 96 -5.80 1.16 26.74
CA GLN A 96 -4.67 0.78 27.58
C GLN A 96 -4.29 -0.71 27.63
N GLY A 97 -3.32 -1.07 26.77
CA GLY A 97 -2.09 -1.61 27.34
C GLY A 97 -1.61 -2.99 26.89
N GLU A 98 -2.43 -3.88 26.34
CA GLU A 98 -1.94 -5.21 25.97
C GLU A 98 -2.51 -5.70 24.63
N PHE A 99 -1.59 -5.95 23.70
CA PHE A 99 -1.82 -6.56 22.41
C PHE A 99 -2.56 -7.88 22.60
N VAL A 100 -3.79 -7.99 22.10
CA VAL A 100 -4.36 -9.30 21.81
C VAL A 100 -4.85 -9.28 20.37
N SER A 101 -4.01 -9.90 19.55
CA SER A 101 -4.34 -10.53 18.27
C SER A 101 -5.81 -10.91 18.14
N MET A 102 -6.36 -10.71 16.94
CA MET A 102 -7.58 -11.39 16.50
C MET A 102 -7.45 -12.89 16.77
N VAL A 103 -8.24 -13.41 17.69
CA VAL A 103 -8.52 -14.84 17.80
C VAL A 103 -9.91 -15.04 17.19
N CYS A 104 -9.98 -15.93 16.20
CA CYS A 104 -11.23 -16.41 15.62
C CYS A 104 -12.14 -17.06 16.67
#